data_AF-A0A523X244-F1
#
_entry.id   AF-A0A523X244-F1
#
_cell.length_a   1.000
_cell.length_b   1.000
_cell.length_c   1.000
_cell.angle_alpha   90.00
_cell.angle_beta   90.00
_cell.angle_gamma   90.00
#
_symmetry.space_group_name_H-M   'P 1'
#
loop_
_entity.id
_entity.type
_entity.pdbx_description
1 polymer ?
#
loop_
_entity_poly.entity_id
_entity_poly.type
_entity_poly.pdbx_seq_one_letter_code
_entity_poly.pdbx_strand_id
1 'polypeptide(L)'
;MGSHYDVDLTQNHMLDTASEYFATKEYGVDYVYLGYYTGGEAAIAQLASDIRTVYPKDAYGTPLDEIPMMQDIHDWQDVDLILSSDTGDAGTYFLRQWQAPHGTRLAEIGIAMLGSSGMPLWLAGNYFGLSVGSRGGAELEKLIGELDEATTSMDSINVSHVLVVLAIILANVGYLATKGKGGR
;
A
#
# COMPACT_ATOMS: atom_id res chain seq x y z
N MET A 1 16.36 10.69 -6.39
CA MET A 1 15.12 11.00 -5.66
C MET A 1 15.34 10.75 -4.17
N GLY A 2 14.72 11.54 -3.31
CA GLY A 2 14.58 11.25 -1.88
C GLY A 2 13.09 11.17 -1.54
N SER A 3 12.76 10.62 -0.37
CA SER A 3 11.39 10.34 0.06
C SER A 3 10.41 11.52 -0.08
N HIS A 4 10.87 12.75 0.16
CA HIS A 4 10.05 13.96 -0.01
C HIS A 4 9.49 14.14 -1.43
N TYR A 5 10.25 13.74 -2.47
CA TYR A 5 9.82 13.84 -3.86
C TYR A 5 8.88 12.69 -4.25
N ASP A 6 9.09 11.51 -3.67
CA ASP A 6 8.33 10.31 -4.02
C ASP A 6 6.87 10.40 -3.55
N VAL A 7 6.61 11.07 -2.42
CA VAL A 7 5.23 11.31 -1.93
C VAL A 7 4.47 12.23 -2.89
N ASP A 8 5.10 13.30 -3.38
CA ASP A 8 4.48 14.22 -4.35
C ASP A 8 4.20 13.53 -5.68
N LEU A 9 5.13 12.69 -6.16
CA LEU A 9 4.89 11.86 -7.34
C LEU A 9 3.71 10.92 -7.16
N THR A 10 3.63 10.26 -6.00
CA THR A 10 2.56 9.31 -5.68
C THR A 10 1.20 10.03 -5.66
N GLN A 11 1.13 11.20 -5.02
CA GLN A 11 -0.08 12.03 -5.00
C GLN A 11 -0.52 12.42 -6.42
N ASN A 12 0.42 12.90 -7.25
CA ASN A 12 0.11 13.30 -8.62
C ASN A 12 -0.35 12.11 -9.47
N HIS A 13 0.31 10.95 -9.33
CA HIS A 13 -0.05 9.75 -10.06
C HIS A 13 -1.42 9.21 -9.63
N MET A 14 -1.75 9.27 -8.34
CA MET A 14 -3.08 8.93 -7.83
C MET A 14 -4.16 9.85 -8.41
N LEU A 15 -3.95 11.17 -8.41
CA LEU A 15 -4.90 12.13 -8.97
C LEU A 15 -5.10 11.96 -10.47
N ASP A 16 -4.06 11.57 -11.21
CA ASP A 16 -4.13 11.29 -12.65
C ASP A 16 -4.90 9.98 -12.93
N THR A 17 -4.50 8.90 -12.27
CA THR A 17 -5.07 7.55 -12.48
C THR A 17 -6.52 7.46 -12.01
N ALA A 18 -6.83 8.08 -10.86
CA ALA A 18 -8.18 8.12 -10.31
C ALA A 18 -8.92 9.42 -10.67
N SER A 19 -8.54 10.08 -11.77
CA SER A 19 -9.10 11.39 -12.15
C SER A 19 -10.62 11.41 -12.26
N GLU A 20 -11.25 10.32 -12.72
CA GLU A 20 -12.71 10.18 -12.76
C GLU A 20 -13.32 10.20 -11.34
N TYR A 21 -12.69 9.55 -10.37
CA TYR A 21 -13.12 9.56 -8.98
C TYR A 21 -12.93 10.91 -8.30
N PHE A 22 -11.84 11.62 -8.65
CA PHE A 22 -11.57 12.97 -8.13
C PHE A 22 -12.34 14.07 -8.86
N ALA A 23 -12.97 13.80 -10.02
CA ALA A 23 -13.69 14.80 -10.80
C ALA A 23 -14.84 15.46 -10.03
N THR A 24 -15.43 14.76 -9.06
CA THR A 24 -16.51 15.28 -8.21
C THR A 24 -16.04 15.57 -6.78
N LYS A 25 -14.73 15.64 -6.53
CA LYS A 25 -14.15 15.87 -5.20
C LYS A 25 -13.54 17.25 -5.10
N GLU A 26 -13.79 17.92 -3.99
CA GLU A 26 -13.28 19.25 -3.71
C GLU A 26 -12.12 19.19 -2.71
N TYR A 27 -10.95 19.72 -3.11
CA TYR A 27 -9.79 19.82 -2.21
C TYR A 27 -10.12 20.70 -1.00
N GLY A 28 -9.74 20.25 0.19
CA GLY A 28 -10.02 20.93 1.46
C GLY A 28 -11.41 20.62 2.04
N VAL A 29 -12.28 19.94 1.30
CA VAL A 29 -13.59 19.46 1.77
C VAL A 29 -13.65 17.94 1.78
N ASP A 30 -13.33 17.30 0.64
CA ASP A 30 -13.36 15.84 0.50
C ASP A 30 -12.00 15.18 0.76
N TYR A 31 -10.90 15.88 0.49
CA TYR A 31 -9.55 15.36 0.66
C TYR A 31 -8.54 16.48 0.92
N VAL A 32 -7.48 16.15 1.65
CA VAL A 32 -6.37 17.06 1.97
C VAL A 32 -5.05 16.33 1.77
N TYR A 33 -4.08 17.01 1.16
CA TYR A 33 -2.73 16.51 0.98
C TYR A 33 -1.78 17.23 1.94
N LEU A 34 -1.27 16.51 2.93
CA LEU A 34 -0.38 17.04 3.98
C LEU A 34 1.10 16.98 3.60
N GLY A 35 1.46 16.14 2.63
CA GLY A 35 2.83 15.98 2.15
C GLY A 35 3.76 15.20 3.07
N TYR A 36 5.04 15.17 2.71
CA TYR A 36 6.06 14.44 3.46
C TYR A 36 6.46 15.15 4.75
N TYR A 37 6.50 14.41 5.86
CA TYR A 37 7.05 14.86 7.13
C TYR A 37 8.20 13.97 7.57
N THR A 38 9.27 14.58 8.11
CA THR A 38 10.43 13.86 8.62
C THR A 38 10.25 13.48 10.09
N GLY A 39 10.62 12.27 10.49
CA GLY A 39 10.56 11.85 11.90
C GLY A 39 10.18 10.39 12.13
N GLY A 40 9.82 9.67 11.07
CA GLY A 40 9.56 8.23 11.13
C GLY A 40 8.50 7.88 12.17
N GLU A 41 8.76 6.84 12.97
CA GLU A 41 7.82 6.35 13.97
C GLU A 41 7.45 7.40 15.04
N ALA A 42 8.39 8.26 15.44
CA ALA A 42 8.12 9.29 16.44
C ALA A 42 7.12 10.34 15.94
N ALA A 43 7.19 10.70 14.64
CA ALA A 43 6.22 11.58 14.02
C ALA A 43 4.83 10.92 13.94
N ILE A 44 4.76 9.63 13.62
CA ILE A 44 3.50 8.88 13.57
C ILE A 44 2.87 8.77 14.97
N ALA A 45 3.69 8.59 16.01
CA ALA A 45 3.21 8.61 17.40
C ALA A 45 2.65 9.99 17.79
N GLN A 46 3.34 11.07 17.40
CA GLN A 46 2.86 12.43 17.62
C GLN A 46 1.58 12.72 16.84
N LEU A 47 1.45 12.18 15.62
CA LEU A 47 0.26 12.31 14.78
C LEU A 47 -0.98 11.71 15.47
N ALA A 48 -0.82 10.61 16.22
CA ALA A 48 -1.92 10.04 16.99
C ALA A 48 -2.37 10.95 18.14
N SER A 49 -1.46 11.75 18.69
CA SER A 49 -1.74 12.63 19.84
C SER A 49 -2.32 13.97 19.41
N ASP A 50 -1.75 14.59 18.37
CA ASP A 50 -2.23 15.85 17.79
C ASP A 50 -1.65 16.02 16.38
N ILE A 51 -2.51 15.89 15.37
CA ILE A 51 -2.18 16.01 13.94
C ILE A 51 -1.63 17.40 13.62
N ARG A 52 -2.14 18.46 14.27
CA ARG A 52 -1.79 19.86 13.99
C ARG A 52 -0.39 20.22 14.50
N THR A 53 0.12 19.47 15.49
CA THR A 53 1.51 19.64 15.96
C THR A 53 2.53 19.11 14.96
N VAL A 54 2.15 18.09 14.17
CA VAL A 54 2.98 17.53 13.10
C VAL A 54 2.79 18.35 11.82
N TYR A 55 1.55 18.63 11.46
CA TYR A 55 1.17 19.37 10.27
C TYR A 55 0.40 20.64 10.65
N PRO A 56 1.08 21.76 10.90
CA PRO A 56 0.39 23.04 11.12
C PRO A 56 -0.24 23.61 9.83
N LYS A 57 0.22 23.11 8.67
CA LYS A 57 -0.21 23.52 7.33
C LYS A 57 -0.29 22.30 6.41
N ASP A 58 -1.10 22.40 5.37
CA ASP A 58 -1.09 21.44 4.26
C ASP A 58 0.19 21.57 3.40
N ALA A 59 0.31 20.72 2.39
CA ALA A 59 1.44 20.75 1.45
C ALA A 59 1.52 22.03 0.60
N TYR A 60 0.44 22.82 0.52
CA TYR A 60 0.35 24.06 -0.25
C TYR A 60 0.58 25.32 0.60
N GLY A 61 0.76 25.17 1.91
CA GLY A 61 1.03 26.25 2.85
C GLY A 61 -0.21 26.86 3.50
N THR A 62 -1.39 26.29 3.27
CA THR A 62 -2.67 26.66 3.90
C THR A 62 -2.68 26.16 5.34
N PRO A 63 -2.93 27.01 6.35
CA PRO A 63 -3.12 26.56 7.73
C PRO A 63 -4.26 25.54 7.84
N LEU A 64 -4.08 24.47 8.63
CA LEU A 64 -5.16 23.47 8.78
C LEU A 64 -6.43 24.07 9.42
N ASP A 65 -6.28 25.13 10.22
CA ASP A 65 -7.40 25.91 10.78
C ASP A 65 -8.25 26.61 9.71
N GLU A 66 -7.74 26.77 8.48
CA GLU A 66 -8.47 27.37 7.37
C GLU A 66 -9.09 26.32 6.43
N ILE A 67 -8.81 25.03 6.65
CA ILE A 67 -9.28 23.93 5.81
C ILE A 67 -10.56 23.32 6.42
N PRO A 68 -11.70 23.33 5.71
CA PRO A 68 -12.97 22.81 6.23
C PRO A 68 -12.91 21.36 6.72
N MET A 69 -12.30 20.45 5.94
CA MET A 69 -12.20 19.03 6.28
C MET A 69 -11.41 18.76 7.57
N MET A 70 -10.45 19.63 7.89
CA MET A 70 -9.55 19.42 9.02
C MET A 70 -10.08 20.03 10.32
N GLN A 71 -11.19 20.76 10.32
CA GLN A 71 -11.69 21.48 11.51
C GLN A 71 -11.85 20.56 12.72
N ASP A 72 -12.45 19.39 12.52
CA ASP A 72 -12.76 18.43 13.58
C ASP A 72 -11.75 17.28 13.65
N ILE A 73 -10.60 17.39 12.98
CA ILE A 73 -9.56 16.34 12.97
C ILE A 73 -8.38 16.80 13.81
N HIS A 74 -8.23 16.20 14.99
CA HIS A 74 -7.19 16.54 15.96
C HIS A 74 -6.31 15.36 16.31
N ASP A 75 -6.89 14.22 16.67
CA ASP A 75 -6.14 13.10 17.22
C ASP A 75 -6.61 11.75 16.64
N TRP A 76 -6.17 10.65 17.23
CA TRP A 76 -6.51 9.32 16.75
C TRP A 76 -8.01 9.01 16.82
N GLN A 77 -8.78 9.68 17.69
CA GLN A 77 -10.22 9.42 17.83
C GLN A 77 -11.01 9.90 16.62
N ASP A 78 -10.49 10.88 15.88
CA ASP A 78 -11.14 11.48 14.71
C ASP A 78 -10.85 10.73 13.40
N VAL A 79 -10.05 9.65 13.46
CA VAL A 79 -9.62 8.86 12.30
C VAL A 79 -10.19 7.44 12.37
N ASP A 80 -11.14 7.14 11.50
CA ASP A 80 -11.78 5.82 11.44
C ASP A 80 -10.87 4.71 10.88
N LEU A 81 -9.98 5.06 9.96
CA LEU A 81 -9.26 4.12 9.11
C LEU A 81 -7.92 4.68 8.63
N ILE A 82 -6.90 3.82 8.64
CA ILE A 82 -5.59 4.07 8.05
C ILE A 82 -5.33 3.03 6.96
N LEU A 83 -5.00 3.51 5.77
CA LEU A 83 -4.43 2.71 4.69
C LEU A 83 -2.96 3.07 4.58
N SER A 84 -2.07 2.16 4.95
CA SER A 84 -0.64 2.36 4.79
C SER A 84 -0.20 1.77 3.46
N SER A 85 0.59 2.53 2.70
CA SER A 85 1.17 2.06 1.44
C SER A 85 2.65 2.38 1.40
N ASP A 86 3.49 1.37 1.53
CA ASP A 86 4.93 1.55 1.57
C ASP A 86 5.75 0.33 1.10
N THR A 87 7.06 0.54 1.02
CA THR A 87 8.05 -0.49 0.69
C THR A 87 8.96 -0.83 1.87
N GLY A 88 8.74 -0.20 3.02
CA GLY A 88 9.57 -0.25 4.22
C GLY A 88 8.74 -0.58 5.47
N ASP A 89 8.73 0.35 6.43
CA ASP A 89 8.23 0.09 7.78
C ASP A 89 7.01 0.93 8.18
N ALA A 90 6.44 1.76 7.29
CA ALA A 90 5.42 2.74 7.70
C ALA A 90 4.16 2.06 8.27
N GLY A 91 3.71 0.97 7.64
CA GLY A 91 2.64 0.13 8.17
C GLY A 91 2.92 -0.40 9.58
N THR A 92 4.15 -0.81 9.86
CA THR A 92 4.54 -1.30 11.21
C THR A 92 4.64 -0.20 12.25
N TYR A 93 4.87 1.05 11.82
CA TYR A 93 4.83 2.21 12.70
C TYR A 93 3.39 2.52 13.09
N PHE A 94 2.46 2.57 12.12
CA PHE A 94 1.04 2.72 12.40
C PHE A 94 0.47 1.57 13.23
N LEU A 95 0.94 0.34 13.01
CA LEU A 95 0.58 -0.80 13.84
C LEU A 95 0.90 -0.55 15.32
N ARG A 96 2.12 -0.10 15.63
CA ARG A 96 2.59 0.08 17.00
C ARG A 96 2.05 1.34 17.67
N GLN A 97 1.84 2.41 16.91
CA GLN A 97 1.48 3.72 17.45
C GLN A 97 -0.02 4.03 17.36
N TRP A 98 -0.76 3.40 16.44
CA TRP A 98 -2.20 3.63 16.25
C TRP A 98 -3.02 2.38 16.54
N GLN A 99 -2.75 1.28 15.85
CA GLN A 99 -3.60 0.09 15.96
C GLN A 99 -3.48 -0.58 17.32
N ALA A 100 -2.27 -0.83 17.82
CA ALA A 100 -2.07 -1.53 19.09
C ALA A 100 -2.54 -0.71 20.32
N PRO A 101 -2.28 0.61 20.42
CA PRO A 101 -2.70 1.39 21.59
C PRO A 101 -4.17 1.83 21.53
N HIS A 102 -4.69 2.10 20.33
CA HIS A 102 -5.98 2.78 20.15
C HIS A 102 -7.04 1.95 19.42
N GLY A 103 -6.63 0.86 18.76
CA GLY A 103 -7.54 -0.01 18.01
C GLY A 103 -7.99 0.58 16.67
N THR A 104 -7.36 1.66 16.19
CA THR A 104 -7.66 2.26 14.88
C THR A 104 -7.54 1.21 13.78
N ARG A 105 -8.52 1.15 12.87
CA ARG A 105 -8.53 0.16 11.79
C ARG A 105 -7.37 0.45 10.84
N LEU A 106 -6.53 -0.56 10.61
CA LEU A 106 -5.34 -0.44 9.78
C LEU A 106 -5.33 -1.52 8.69
N ALA A 107 -5.06 -1.12 7.45
CA ALA A 107 -4.75 -2.03 6.37
C ALA A 107 -3.43 -1.67 5.71
N GLU A 108 -2.78 -2.70 5.18
CA GLU A 108 -1.47 -2.61 4.57
C GLU A 108 -1.56 -2.87 3.06
N ILE A 109 -1.05 -1.94 2.26
CA ILE A 109 -1.00 -1.98 0.80
C ILE A 109 0.48 -1.91 0.38
N GLY A 110 1.12 -3.07 0.21
CA GLY A 110 2.57 -3.14 0.17
C GLY A 110 3.14 -3.84 -1.06
N ILE A 111 4.47 -3.87 -1.15
CA ILE A 111 5.17 -4.76 -2.07
C ILE A 111 5.01 -6.23 -1.65
N ALA A 112 5.21 -7.16 -2.58
CA ALA A 112 5.06 -8.60 -2.33
C ALA A 112 5.89 -9.12 -1.13
N MET A 113 7.05 -8.50 -0.85
CA MET A 113 7.92 -8.89 0.27
C MET A 113 7.24 -8.70 1.65
N LEU A 114 6.39 -7.68 1.77
CA LEU A 114 5.62 -7.40 2.98
C LEU A 114 4.53 -8.45 3.23
N GLY A 115 4.21 -9.31 2.25
CA GLY A 115 3.26 -10.41 2.45
C GLY A 115 3.70 -11.38 3.55
N SER A 116 5.01 -11.64 3.68
CA SER A 116 5.54 -12.58 4.67
C SER A 116 5.38 -12.10 6.11
N SER A 117 5.56 -10.80 6.37
CA SER A 117 5.40 -10.16 7.68
C SER A 117 3.96 -9.73 7.94
N GLY A 118 3.24 -9.28 6.91
CA GLY A 118 1.87 -8.79 6.99
C GLY A 118 0.82 -9.88 7.17
N MET A 119 1.02 -11.07 6.59
CA MET A 119 0.02 -12.14 6.65
C MET A 119 -0.27 -12.64 8.08
N PRO A 120 0.73 -12.88 8.96
CA PRO A 120 0.47 -13.17 10.37
C PRO A 120 -0.31 -12.07 11.09
N LEU A 121 0.00 -10.80 10.80
CA LEU A 121 -0.67 -9.64 11.41
C LEU A 121 -2.14 -9.53 10.95
N TRP A 122 -2.41 -9.80 9.69
CA TRP A 122 -3.76 -9.89 9.16
C TRP A 122 -4.55 -11.04 9.79
N LEU A 123 -3.95 -12.24 9.89
CA LEU A 123 -4.58 -13.40 10.52
C LEU A 123 -4.85 -13.19 12.02
N ALA A 124 -4.00 -12.41 12.70
CA ALA A 124 -4.20 -12.03 14.10
C ALA A 124 -5.27 -10.94 14.29
N GLY A 125 -5.77 -10.34 13.20
CA GLY A 125 -6.74 -9.25 13.22
C GLY A 125 -6.14 -7.88 13.51
N ASN A 126 -4.81 -7.76 13.53
CA ASN A 126 -4.13 -6.47 13.63
C ASN A 126 -4.30 -5.64 12.37
N TYR A 127 -4.23 -6.27 11.20
CA TYR A 127 -4.65 -5.65 9.95
C TYR A 127 -6.03 -6.16 9.58
N PHE A 128 -6.96 -5.25 9.24
CA PHE A 128 -8.26 -5.69 8.72
C PHE A 128 -8.20 -6.03 7.21
N GLY A 129 -7.19 -5.52 6.51
CA GLY A 129 -6.94 -5.79 5.09
C GLY A 129 -5.45 -5.83 4.77
N LEU A 130 -5.07 -6.67 3.82
CA LEU A 130 -3.71 -6.81 3.33
C LEU A 130 -3.76 -6.99 1.82
N SER A 131 -3.16 -6.06 1.07
CA SER A 131 -2.99 -6.14 -0.38
C SER A 131 -1.52 -5.99 -0.72
N VAL A 132 -0.89 -7.07 -1.20
CA VAL A 132 0.56 -7.07 -1.44
C VAL A 132 0.94 -7.52 -2.84
N GLY A 133 1.80 -6.72 -3.47
CA GLY A 133 2.28 -6.92 -4.83
C GLY A 133 1.17 -6.96 -5.88
N SER A 134 1.50 -7.37 -7.10
CA SER A 134 0.55 -7.46 -8.20
C SER A 134 -0.62 -8.40 -7.90
N ARG A 135 -0.40 -9.43 -7.07
CA ARG A 135 -1.47 -10.37 -6.69
C ARG A 135 -2.53 -9.70 -5.83
N GLY A 136 -2.14 -8.99 -4.78
CA GLY A 136 -3.08 -8.26 -3.94
C GLY A 136 -3.83 -7.18 -4.72
N GLY A 137 -3.11 -6.45 -5.59
CA GLY A 137 -3.73 -5.47 -6.49
C GLY A 137 -4.78 -6.09 -7.40
N ALA A 138 -4.48 -7.21 -8.07
CA ALA A 138 -5.44 -7.90 -8.95
C ALA A 138 -6.65 -8.46 -8.19
N GLU A 139 -6.44 -8.94 -6.95
CA GLU A 139 -7.54 -9.40 -6.09
C GLU A 139 -8.46 -8.22 -5.69
N LEU A 140 -7.91 -7.02 -5.43
CA LEU A 140 -8.68 -5.80 -5.18
C LEU A 140 -9.43 -5.31 -6.41
N GLU A 141 -8.76 -5.20 -7.56
CA GLU A 141 -9.36 -4.84 -8.85
C GLU A 141 -10.58 -5.72 -9.16
N LYS A 142 -10.41 -7.03 -9.00
CA LYS A 142 -11.50 -8.00 -9.16
C LYS A 142 -12.62 -7.82 -8.13
N LEU A 143 -12.29 -7.44 -6.89
CA LEU A 143 -13.27 -7.23 -5.83
C LEU A 143 -14.15 -5.99 -6.09
N ILE A 144 -13.56 -4.92 -6.63
CA ILE A 144 -14.29 -3.70 -6.98
C ILE A 144 -14.93 -3.74 -8.37
N GLY A 145 -14.55 -4.73 -9.19
CA GLY A 145 -15.10 -4.93 -10.54
C GLY A 145 -14.42 -4.10 -11.63
N GLU A 146 -13.24 -3.55 -11.34
CA GLU A 146 -12.46 -2.69 -12.24
C GLU A 146 -11.10 -3.35 -12.46
N LEU A 147 -10.94 -4.05 -13.58
CA LEU A 147 -9.68 -4.71 -13.94
C LEU A 147 -8.72 -3.71 -14.58
N ASP A 148 -7.47 -3.71 -14.15
CA ASP A 148 -6.45 -2.76 -14.63
C ASP A 148 -5.03 -3.37 -14.62
N GLU A 149 -4.02 -2.55 -14.34
CA GLU A 149 -2.61 -2.89 -14.44
C GLU A 149 -2.20 -4.09 -13.57
N ALA A 150 -2.78 -4.25 -12.38
CA ALA A 150 -2.40 -5.35 -11.50
C ALA A 150 -2.90 -6.69 -12.05
N THR A 151 -4.11 -6.74 -12.61
CA THR A 151 -4.64 -7.93 -13.31
C THR A 151 -3.77 -8.28 -14.51
N THR A 152 -3.40 -7.28 -15.33
CA THR A 152 -2.52 -7.48 -16.49
C THR A 152 -1.13 -8.00 -16.09
N SER A 153 -0.59 -7.46 -15.00
CA SER A 153 0.68 -7.90 -14.42
C SER A 153 0.59 -9.34 -13.91
N MET A 154 -0.51 -9.71 -13.26
CA MET A 154 -0.74 -11.08 -12.78
C MET A 154 -0.87 -12.09 -13.90
N ASP A 155 -1.56 -11.75 -14.99
CA ASP A 155 -1.64 -12.61 -16.17
C ASP A 155 -0.24 -12.86 -16.78
N SER A 156 0.58 -11.81 -16.87
CA SER A 156 1.96 -11.93 -17.36
C SER A 156 2.83 -12.83 -16.48
N ILE A 157 2.70 -12.71 -15.15
CA ILE A 157 3.37 -13.56 -14.17
C ILE A 157 2.91 -15.01 -14.32
N ASN A 158 1.61 -15.25 -14.47
CA ASN A 158 1.04 -16.58 -14.63
C ASN A 158 1.56 -17.28 -15.90
N VAL A 159 1.59 -16.58 -17.05
CA VAL A 159 2.13 -17.12 -18.30
C VAL A 159 3.62 -17.45 -18.16
N SER A 160 4.38 -16.58 -17.51
CA SER A 160 5.81 -16.80 -17.24
C SER A 160 6.05 -18.05 -16.39
N HIS A 161 5.23 -18.27 -15.35
CA HIS A 161 5.31 -19.47 -14.53
C HIS A 161 4.97 -20.74 -15.30
N VAL A 162 3.94 -20.71 -16.15
CA VAL A 162 3.59 -21.86 -17.01
C VAL A 162 4.76 -22.20 -17.94
N LEU A 163 5.40 -21.20 -18.55
CA LEU A 163 6.56 -21.41 -19.40
C LEU A 163 7.72 -22.09 -18.65
N VAL A 164 8.03 -21.62 -17.44
CA VAL A 164 9.08 -22.22 -16.59
C VAL A 164 8.75 -23.68 -16.24
N VAL A 165 7.49 -23.96 -15.88
CA VAL A 165 7.03 -25.34 -15.58
C VAL A 165 7.20 -26.23 -16.82
N LEU A 166 6.81 -25.76 -18.01
CA LEU A 166 6.99 -26.51 -19.25
C LEU A 166 8.48 -26.76 -19.56
N ALA A 167 9.34 -25.77 -19.37
CA ALA A 167 10.79 -25.93 -19.55
C ALA A 167 11.37 -26.98 -18.59
N ILE A 168 10.94 -26.99 -17.32
CA ILE A 168 11.34 -28.00 -16.33
C ILE A 168 10.87 -29.40 -16.76
N ILE A 169 9.64 -29.53 -17.24
CA ILE A 169 9.10 -30.82 -17.74
C ILE A 169 9.94 -31.31 -18.92
N LEU A 170 10.20 -30.45 -19.91
CA LEU A 170 11.00 -30.79 -21.09
C LEU A 170 12.44 -31.20 -20.71
N ALA A 171 13.06 -30.47 -19.77
CA ALA A 171 14.39 -30.80 -19.26
C ALA A 171 14.41 -32.17 -18.57
N ASN A 172 13.41 -32.48 -17.74
CA ASN A 172 13.30 -33.79 -17.09
C ASN A 172 13.08 -34.92 -18.10
N VAL A 173 12.22 -34.72 -19.10
CA VAL A 173 12.02 -35.70 -20.18
C VAL A 173 13.31 -35.93 -20.96
N GLY A 174 14.02 -34.88 -21.33
CA GLY A 174 15.31 -34.97 -22.02
C GLY A 174 16.39 -35.68 -21.18
N TYR A 175 16.46 -35.39 -19.88
CA TYR A 175 17.35 -36.07 -18.95
C TYR A 175 17.05 -37.58 -18.86
N LEU A 176 15.78 -37.97 -18.72
CA LEU A 176 15.38 -39.38 -18.66
C LEU A 176 15.65 -40.11 -19.99
N ALA A 177 15.42 -39.47 -21.13
CA ALA A 177 15.68 -40.04 -22.45
C ALA A 177 17.17 -40.27 -22.74
N THR A 178 18.06 -39.49 -22.11
CA THR A 178 19.52 -39.60 -22.26
C THR A 178 20.15 -40.55 -21.23
N LYS A 179 19.56 -40.67 -20.03
CA LYS A 179 20.01 -41.57 -18.96
C LYS A 179 20.08 -43.05 -19.37
N GLY A 180 19.24 -43.50 -20.31
CA GLY A 180 19.26 -44.86 -20.84
C GLY A 180 20.38 -45.18 -21.86
N LYS A 181 21.13 -44.17 -22.33
CA LYS A 181 22.17 -44.34 -23.37
C LYS A 181 23.61 -44.33 -22.85
N GLY A 182 23.83 -44.08 -21.55
CA GLY A 182 25.16 -44.00 -20.92
C GLY A 182 25.63 -45.24 -20.16
N GLY A 183 24.89 -46.36 -20.27
CA GLY A 183 25.26 -47.64 -19.67
C GLY A 183 25.91 -48.59 -20.68
N ARG A 184 27.14 -48.28 -21.11
CA ARG A 184 28.12 -49.20 -21.72
C ARG A 184 29.52 -48.67 -21.48
#